data_AF-A0A101NL59-F1
#
_entry.id   AF-A0A101NL59-F1
#
_cell.length_a   1.000
_cell.length_b   1.000
_cell.length_c   1.000
_cell.angle_alpha   90.00
_cell.angle_beta   90.00
_cell.angle_gamma   90.00
#
_symmetry.space_group_name_H-M   'P 1'
#
loop_
_entity.id
_entity.type
_entity.pdbx_description
1 polymer ?
#
loop_
_entity_poly.entity_id
_entity_poly.type
_entity_poly.pdbx_seq_one_letter_code
_entity_poly.pdbx_strand_id
1 'polypeptide(L)' 'MPDGTEVKLGVWLSNVKSRRAKLGADQLERLAGLGLEWAAQASVTE' A
#
# COMPACT_ATOMS: atom_id res chain seq x y z
N MET A 1 -27.72 7.31 11.00
CA MET A 1 -27.20 6.35 10.01
C MET A 1 -25.74 6.09 10.34
N PRO A 2 -25.22 4.85 10.24
CA PRO A 2 -23.80 4.64 10.43
C PRO A 2 -23.07 5.42 9.34
N ASP A 3 -22.08 6.23 9.73
CA ASP A 3 -21.23 7.02 8.84
C ASP A 3 -20.22 6.09 8.14
N GLY A 4 -20.78 5.10 7.44
CA GLY A 4 -20.13 3.90 6.95
C GLY A 4 -19.36 4.16 5.68
N THR A 5 -18.31 4.97 5.75
CA THR A 5 -17.19 4.77 4.82
C THR A 5 -16.42 3.57 5.33
N GLU A 6 -17.00 2.38 5.15
CA GLU A 6 -16.27 1.13 5.18
C GLU A 6 -15.18 1.27 4.10
N VAL A 7 -13.99 1.68 4.52
CA VAL A 7 -12.83 1.71 3.66
C VAL A 7 -12.57 0.28 3.25
N LYS A 8 -13.10 -0.08 2.09
CA LYS A 8 -12.85 -1.37 1.45
C LYS A 8 -11.35 -1.43 1.25
N LEU A 9 -10.67 -2.19 2.11
CA LEU A 9 -9.22 -2.30 2.10
C LEU A 9 -8.70 -2.66 0.70
N GLY A 10 -9.47 -3.43 -0.08
CA GLY A 10 -9.17 -3.68 -1.50
C GLY A 10 -9.17 -2.44 -2.39
N VAL A 11 -10.15 -1.52 -2.23
CA VAL A 11 -10.21 -0.25 -2.97
C VAL A 11 -9.11 0.70 -2.51
N TRP A 12 -8.90 0.79 -1.21
CA TRP A 12 -7.81 1.58 -0.64
C TRP A 12 -6.46 1.09 -1.16
N LEU A 13 -6.20 -0.22 -1.11
CA LEU A 13 -4.96 -0.82 -1.60
C LEU A 13 -4.75 -0.58 -3.10
N SER A 14 -5.82 -0.68 -3.90
CA SER A 14 -5.78 -0.39 -5.33
C SER A 14 -5.40 1.08 -5.59
N ASN A 15 -5.99 2.02 -4.84
CA ASN A 15 -5.67 3.44 -4.92
C ASN A 15 -4.23 3.74 -4.49
N VAL A 16 -3.76 3.13 -3.39
CA VAL A 16 -2.38 3.26 -2.92
C VAL A 16 -1.40 2.69 -3.95
N LYS A 17 -1.71 1.53 -4.56
CA LYS A 17 -0.91 0.94 -5.63
C LYS A 17 -0.83 1.84 -6.87
N SER A 18 -1.95 2.43 -7.30
CA SER A 18 -1.95 3.40 -8.40
C SER A 18 -1.16 4.67 -8.08
N ARG A 19 -1.16 5.09 -6.80
CA ARG A 19 -0.40 6.26 -6.35
C ARG A 19 1.01 5.92 -5.86
N ARG A 20 1.49 4.68 -6.05
CA ARG A 20 2.83 4.22 -5.62
C ARG A 20 3.94 5.20 -6.01
N ALA A 21 3.87 5.76 -7.22
CA ALA A 21 4.85 6.74 -7.71
C ALA A 21 4.92 8.04 -6.89
N LYS A 22 3.89 8.33 -6.09
CA LYS A 22 3.83 9.48 -5.16
C LYS A 22 4.08 9.07 -3.70
N LEU A 23 4.22 7.79 -3.40
CA LEU A 23 4.55 7.34 -2.05
C LEU A 23 6.06 7.49 -1.82
N GLY A 24 6.43 8.03 -0.65
CA GLY A 24 7.81 8.06 -0.21
C GLY A 24 8.34 6.67 0.16
N ALA A 25 9.66 6.53 0.17
CA ALA A 25 10.34 5.27 0.49
C ALA A 25 9.91 4.71 1.86
N ASP A 26 9.85 5.53 2.92
CA ASP A 26 9.40 5.11 4.26
C ASP A 26 7.99 4.50 4.25
N GLN A 27 7.07 5.10 3.48
CA GLN A 27 5.70 4.60 3.39
C GLN A 27 5.64 3.27 2.64
N LEU A 28 6.47 3.09 1.60
CA LEU A 28 6.60 1.83 0.88
C LEU A 28 7.25 0.74 1.73
N GLU A 29 8.25 1.07 2.54
CA GLU A 29 8.90 0.15 3.47
C GLU A 29 7.94 -0.34 4.56
N ARG A 30 7.12 0.57 5.13
CA ARG A 30 6.07 0.17 6.07
C ARG A 30 5.05 -0.77 5.42
N LEU A 31 4.64 -0.48 4.18
CA LEU A 31 3.72 -1.34 3.44
C LEU A 31 4.36 -2.70 3.11
N ALA A 32 5.64 -2.72 2.74
CA ALA A 32 6.41 -3.93 2.49
C ALA A 32 6.55 -4.78 3.77
N GLY A 33 6.82 -4.15 4.92
CA GLY A 33 6.88 -4.82 6.23
C GLY A 33 5.55 -5.42 6.70
N LEU A 34 4.43 -4.98 6.11
CA LEU A 34 3.11 -5.58 6.31
C LEU A 34 2.85 -6.79 5.37
N GLY A 35 3.83 -7.17 4.53
CA GLY A 35 3.72 -8.28 3.57
C GLY A 35 3.19 -7.87 2.19
N LEU A 36 3.14 -6.57 1.87
CA LEU A 36 2.75 -6.11 0.54
C LEU A 36 3.95 -6.14 -0.41
N GLU A 37 4.13 -7.26 -1.11
CA GLU A 37 5.24 -7.46 -2.05
C GLU A 37 5.30 -6.43 -3.17
N TRP A 38 4.13 -5.94 -3.63
CA TRP A 38 4.11 -4.87 -4.62
C TRP A 38 4.64 -3.54 -4.06
N ALA A 39 4.62 -3.33 -2.74
CA ALA A 39 5.13 -2.12 -2.11
C ALA A 39 6.63 -2.24 -1.84
N ALA A 40 7.14 -3.44 -1.58
CA ALA A 40 8.56 -3.73 -1.58
C ALA A 40 9.16 -3.20 -2.90
N GLN A 41 9.99 -2.17 -2.80
CA GLN A 41 10.91 -1.86 -3.88
C GLN A 41 11.73 -3.13 -4.04
N ALA A 42 11.77 -3.67 -5.26
CA ALA A 42 12.47 -4.91 -5.57
C ALA A 42 13.97 -4.72 -5.29
N SER A 43 14.35 -4.88 -4.02
CA SER A 43 15.72 -4.85 -3.52
C SER A 43 16.10 -6.18 -2.87
N VAL A 44 15.16 -7.13 -2.76
CA VAL A 44 15.47 -8.51 -2.38
C VAL A 44 15.32 -9.37 -3.61
N THR A 45 16.41 -9.44 -4.35
CA THR A 45 16.83 -10.67 -5.03
C THR A 45 17.73 -11.38 -4.04
N GLU A 46 17.23 -12.43 -3.40
CA GLU A 46 18.02 -13.54 -2.83
C GLU A 46 17.15 -14.80 -2.83
#